data_AF-A0A022QP80-F1
#
_entry.id   AF-A0A022QP80-F1
#
_cell.length_a   1.000
_cell.length_b   1.000
_cell.length_c   1.000
_cell.angle_alpha   90.00
_cell.angle_beta   90.00
_cell.angle_gamma   90.00
#
_symmetry.space_group_name_H-M   'P 1'
#
loop_
_entity.id
_entity.type
_entity.pdbx_description
1 polymer ?
#
loop_
_entity_poly.entity_id
_entity_poly.type
_entity_poly.pdbx_seq_one_letter_code
_entity_poly.pdbx_strand_id
1 'polypeptide(L)'
;MYNGTGLQTPRGSGTTGHVQSNRFSVRPPANNSGADPTKGLVTAGKPNKEILEHDRKRQIQLKLLVLEEKLIDQGYSDAEIAAKLDEAKEHEDSASNALLISGKYLCGAEYVSVYMTRFSAHEKAALKERQMETLKSALGIDEPSDTCL
;
A
#
# COMPACT_ATOMS: atom_id res chain seq x y z
N MET A 1 19.14 -39.97 -6.08
CA MET A 1 18.55 -38.62 -6.31
C MET A 1 17.11 -38.76 -6.74
N TYR A 2 16.22 -37.99 -6.13
CA TYR A 2 14.80 -37.91 -6.51
C TYR A 2 14.44 -36.42 -6.62
N ASN A 3 13.79 -36.02 -7.71
CA ASN A 3 13.46 -34.61 -8.02
C ASN A 3 14.66 -33.64 -7.90
N GLY A 4 15.86 -34.07 -8.29
CA GLY A 4 17.08 -33.25 -8.20
C GLY A 4 17.58 -33.00 -6.76
N THR A 5 16.98 -33.65 -5.76
CA THR A 5 17.34 -33.47 -4.33
C THR A 5 17.91 -34.76 -3.72
N GLY A 6 18.72 -34.59 -2.68
CA GLY A 6 19.34 -35.68 -1.92
C GLY A 6 20.68 -36.17 -2.49
N LEU A 7 21.16 -37.30 -1.96
CA LEU A 7 22.42 -37.92 -2.38
C LEU A 7 22.24 -38.79 -3.63
N GLN A 8 23.29 -38.89 -4.45
CA GLN A 8 23.34 -39.80 -5.59
C GLN A 8 23.44 -41.26 -5.13
N THR A 9 24.34 -41.54 -4.18
CA THR A 9 24.42 -42.80 -3.46
C THR A 9 24.68 -42.54 -1.97
N PRO A 10 24.11 -43.33 -1.04
CA PRO A 10 24.38 -43.18 0.40
C PRO A 10 25.76 -43.75 0.81
N ARG A 11 26.40 -44.54 -0.05
CA ARG A 11 27.71 -45.15 0.22
C ARG A 11 28.78 -44.06 0.28
N GLY A 12 29.60 -44.08 1.33
CA GLY A 12 30.65 -43.07 1.55
C GLY A 12 30.15 -41.77 2.17
N SER A 13 28.84 -41.57 2.35
CA SER A 13 28.29 -40.41 3.06
C SER A 13 28.30 -40.56 4.58
N GLY A 14 28.49 -41.77 5.11
CA GLY A 14 28.41 -42.03 6.56
C GLY A 14 27.00 -41.89 7.14
N THR A 15 25.95 -41.81 6.31
CA THR A 15 24.54 -41.69 6.73
C THR A 15 23.67 -42.69 5.96
N THR A 16 22.40 -42.84 6.38
CA THR A 16 21.43 -43.73 5.72
C THR A 16 20.90 -43.20 4.39
N GLY A 17 21.18 -41.93 4.04
CA GLY A 17 20.66 -41.29 2.83
C GLY A 17 19.17 -40.93 2.87
N HIS A 18 18.54 -40.91 4.04
CA HIS A 18 17.14 -40.51 4.19
C HIS A 18 16.99 -38.99 4.01
N VAL A 19 16.10 -38.57 3.11
CA VAL A 19 15.84 -37.16 2.78
C VAL A 19 14.44 -36.78 3.24
N GLN A 20 14.33 -35.76 4.09
CA GLN A 20 13.05 -35.22 4.55
C GLN A 20 12.76 -33.87 3.87
N SER A 21 11.48 -33.58 3.62
CA SER A 21 11.08 -32.26 3.15
C SER A 21 11.14 -31.24 4.29
N ASN A 22 11.67 -30.05 4.02
CA ASN A 22 11.65 -28.96 4.99
C ASN A 22 10.23 -28.38 5.08
N ARG A 23 9.57 -28.54 6.22
CA ARG A 23 8.21 -28.03 6.48
C ARG A 23 8.15 -26.51 6.70
N PHE A 24 9.28 -25.88 7.01
CA PHE A 24 9.38 -24.43 7.24
C PHE A 24 9.84 -23.66 6.00
N SER A 25 10.12 -24.35 4.90
CA SER A 25 10.47 -23.69 3.64
C SER A 25 9.24 -23.03 3.06
N VAL A 26 9.13 -21.70 3.22
CA VAL A 26 8.10 -20.90 2.57
C VAL A 26 8.38 -20.87 1.08
N ARG A 27 7.42 -21.29 0.25
CA ARG A 27 7.54 -21.14 -1.21
C ARG A 27 7.51 -19.66 -1.54
N PRO A 28 8.46 -19.13 -2.33
CA PRO A 28 8.32 -17.78 -2.84
C PRO A 28 7.01 -17.67 -3.62
N PRO A 29 6.33 -16.52 -3.59
CA PRO A 29 5.13 -16.32 -4.40
C PRO A 29 5.49 -16.61 -5.86
N ALA A 30 4.63 -17.36 -6.54
CA ALA A 30 4.85 -17.64 -7.95
C ALA A 30 5.02 -16.31 -8.68
N ASN A 31 6.15 -16.13 -9.36
CA ASN A 31 6.27 -15.09 -10.37
C ASN A 31 5.26 -15.46 -11.45
N ASN A 32 4.06 -14.88 -11.39
CA ASN A 32 3.03 -15.01 -12.41
C ASN A 32 3.47 -14.24 -13.66
N SER A 33 4.56 -14.66 -14.29
CA SER A 33 5.00 -14.21 -15.61
C SER A 33 4.32 -15.00 -16.74
N GLY A 34 3.40 -15.90 -16.40
CA GLY A 34 2.57 -16.69 -17.33
C GLY A 34 1.09 -16.44 -17.12
N ALA A 35 0.69 -15.17 -16.95
CA ALA A 35 -0.73 -14.82 -17.00
C ALA A 35 -1.23 -15.02 -18.44
N ASP A 36 -2.15 -15.95 -18.61
CA ASP A 36 -3.01 -16.09 -19.80
C ASP A 36 -3.57 -14.70 -20.18
N PRO A 37 -3.36 -14.18 -21.40
CA PRO A 37 -3.82 -12.83 -21.78
C PRO A 37 -5.35 -12.70 -21.73
N THR A 38 -6.08 -13.82 -21.70
CA THR A 38 -7.54 -13.89 -21.56
C THR A 38 -8.02 -13.78 -20.10
N LYS A 39 -7.14 -13.99 -19.11
CA LYS A 39 -7.39 -13.74 -17.68
C LYS A 39 -6.60 -12.53 -17.17
N GLY A 40 -6.28 -11.61 -18.08
CA GLY A 40 -5.34 -10.51 -17.90
C GLY A 40 -5.91 -9.22 -17.33
N LEU A 41 -7.02 -9.27 -16.59
CA LEU A 41 -7.37 -8.21 -15.66
C LEU A 41 -7.55 -8.86 -14.30
N VAL A 42 -6.42 -9.18 -13.65
CA VAL A 42 -6.42 -9.24 -12.19
C VAL A 42 -6.91 -7.87 -11.78
N THR A 43 -8.19 -7.79 -11.46
CA THR A 43 -8.83 -6.62 -10.90
C THR A 43 -8.01 -6.32 -9.66
N ALA A 44 -7.04 -5.41 -9.79
CA ALA A 44 -6.51 -4.71 -8.64
C ALA A 44 -7.76 -4.22 -7.94
N GLY A 45 -8.04 -4.80 -6.76
CA GLY A 45 -9.34 -4.63 -6.11
C GLY A 45 -9.66 -3.15 -6.08
N LYS A 46 -10.88 -2.77 -6.50
CA LYS A 46 -11.29 -1.37 -6.54
C LYS A 46 -10.94 -0.72 -5.20
N PRO A 47 -10.38 0.50 -5.18
CA PRO A 47 -10.07 1.14 -3.91
C PRO A 47 -11.37 1.35 -3.12
N ASN A 48 -11.36 0.90 -1.86
CA ASN A 48 -12.47 1.12 -0.95
C ASN A 48 -12.35 2.54 -0.39
N LYS A 49 -13.34 3.38 -0.72
CA LYS A 49 -13.36 4.80 -0.30
C LYS A 49 -13.32 4.94 1.23
N GLU A 50 -14.02 4.07 1.95
CA GLU A 50 -14.05 4.06 3.42
C GLU A 50 -12.65 3.88 4.04
N ILE A 51 -11.81 3.02 3.44
CA ILE A 51 -10.46 2.77 3.96
C ILE A 51 -9.56 3.97 3.69
N LEU A 52 -9.66 4.60 2.52
CA LEU A 52 -8.91 5.81 2.20
C LEU A 52 -9.30 6.97 3.13
N GLU A 53 -10.60 7.13 3.42
CA GLU A 53 -11.08 8.14 4.36
C GLU A 53 -10.63 7.87 5.80
N HIS A 54 -10.60 6.61 6.21
CA HIS A 54 -10.10 6.21 7.51
C HIS A 54 -8.61 6.52 7.65
N ASP A 55 -7.80 6.15 6.66
CA ASP A 55 -6.37 6.41 6.65
C ASP A 55 -6.08 7.92 6.68
N ARG A 56 -6.90 8.73 5.99
CA ARG A 56 -6.86 10.20 6.07
C ARG A 56 -7.12 10.72 7.48
N LYS A 57 -8.22 10.28 8.12
CA LYS A 57 -8.56 10.68 9.50
C LYS A 57 -7.47 10.26 10.49
N ARG A 58 -6.93 9.06 10.30
CA ARG A 58 -5.80 8.54 11.10
C ARG A 58 -4.56 9.42 10.96
N GLN A 59 -4.23 9.86 9.75
CA GLN A 59 -3.09 10.77 9.52
C GLN A 59 -3.27 12.10 10.27
N ILE A 60 -4.48 12.67 10.25
CA ILE A 60 -4.79 13.90 11.00
C ILE A 60 -4.61 13.66 12.51
N GLN A 61 -5.19 12.59 13.06
CA GLN A 61 -5.04 12.26 14.48
C GLN A 61 -3.57 12.03 14.89
N LEU A 62 -2.78 11.38 14.06
CA LEU A 62 -1.35 11.19 14.32
C LEU A 62 -0.60 12.51 14.41
N LYS A 63 -0.90 13.47 13.52
CA LYS A 63 -0.26 14.78 13.57
C LYS A 63 -0.63 15.54 14.84
N LEU A 64 -1.90 15.45 15.26
CA LEU A 64 -2.38 16.07 16.49
C LEU A 64 -1.71 15.47 17.73
N LEU A 65 -1.58 14.15 17.79
CA LEU A 65 -0.85 13.48 18.89
C LEU A 65 0.61 13.92 18.96
N VAL A 66 1.28 14.02 17.82
CA VAL A 66 2.67 14.52 17.77
C VAL A 66 2.75 15.99 18.19
N LEU A 67 1.75 16.81 17.91
CA LEU A 67 1.69 18.20 18.37
C LEU A 67 1.44 18.28 19.88
N GLU A 68 0.55 17.44 20.41
CA GLU A 68 0.28 17.34 21.84
C GLU A 68 1.55 16.97 22.62
N GLU A 69 2.24 15.90 22.22
CA GLU A 69 3.51 15.49 22.84
C GLU A 69 4.54 16.63 22.85
N LYS A 70 4.68 17.37 21.73
CA LYS A 70 5.59 18.52 21.65
C LYS A 70 5.22 19.67 22.59
N LEU A 71 3.93 19.93 22.77
CA LEU A 71 3.46 21.00 23.66
C LEU A 71 3.63 20.60 25.13
N ILE A 72 3.46 19.31 25.45
CA ILE A 72 3.74 18.76 26.77
C ILE A 72 5.23 18.89 27.10
N ASP A 73 6.11 18.51 26.16
CA ASP A 73 7.57 18.64 26.32
C ASP A 73 8.01 20.10 26.53
N GLN A 74 7.28 21.05 25.95
CA GLN A 74 7.52 22.49 26.10
C GLN A 74 6.96 23.06 27.43
N GLY A 75 6.21 22.28 28.20
CA GLY A 75 5.67 22.68 29.50
C GLY A 75 4.45 23.59 29.44
N TYR A 76 3.65 23.54 28.36
CA TYR A 76 2.39 24.27 28.28
C TYR A 76 1.34 23.72 29.26
N SER A 77 0.39 24.58 29.65
CA SER A 77 -0.74 24.16 30.47
C SER A 77 -1.78 23.41 29.65
N ASP A 78 -2.49 22.43 30.24
CA ASP A 78 -3.49 21.59 29.55
C ASP A 78 -4.57 22.41 28.83
N ALA A 79 -4.95 23.57 29.38
CA ALA A 79 -5.94 24.46 28.78
C ALA A 79 -5.43 25.13 27.48
N GLU A 80 -4.15 25.53 27.45
CA GLU A 80 -3.52 26.10 26.27
C GLU A 80 -3.25 25.04 25.20
N ILE A 81 -2.94 23.81 25.63
CA ILE A 81 -2.77 22.66 24.73
C ILE A 81 -4.09 22.37 24.02
N ALA A 82 -5.21 22.29 24.73
CA ALA A 82 -6.52 22.03 24.15
C ALA A 82 -6.90 23.07 23.08
N ALA A 83 -6.73 24.37 23.37
CA ALA A 83 -7.02 25.43 22.42
C ALA A 83 -6.18 25.31 21.13
N LYS A 84 -4.86 25.09 21.27
CA LYS A 84 -3.97 24.89 20.12
C LYS A 84 -4.28 23.63 19.32
N LEU A 85 -4.72 22.56 19.98
CA LEU A 85 -5.10 21.32 19.30
C LEU A 85 -6.37 21.49 18.49
N ASP A 86 -7.33 22.28 18.96
CA ASP A 86 -8.57 22.53 18.22
C ASP A 86 -8.32 23.43 16.99
N GLU A 87 -7.50 24.46 17.12
CA GLU A 87 -7.01 25.25 15.97
C GLU A 87 -6.26 24.36 14.95
N ALA A 88 -5.38 23.48 15.45
CA ALA A 88 -4.61 22.57 14.60
C ALA A 88 -5.51 21.53 13.90
N LYS A 89 -6.57 21.05 14.56
CA LYS A 89 -7.57 20.14 13.95
C LYS A 89 -8.23 20.80 12.76
N GLU A 90 -8.79 22.00 12.95
CA GLU A 90 -9.49 22.72 11.88
C GLU A 90 -8.56 23.04 10.70
N HIS A 91 -7.31 23.40 10.98
CA HIS A 91 -6.31 23.65 9.96
C HIS A 91 -5.95 22.38 9.18
N GLU A 92 -5.66 21.27 9.86
CA GLU A 92 -5.33 19.97 9.24
C GLU A 92 -6.51 19.41 8.44
N ASP A 93 -7.74 19.53 8.95
CA ASP A 93 -8.96 19.11 8.25
C ASP A 93 -9.19 19.97 6.99
N SER A 94 -9.03 21.29 7.10
CA SER A 94 -9.17 22.22 5.97
C SER A 94 -8.09 21.98 4.91
N ALA A 95 -6.83 21.83 5.31
CA ALA A 95 -5.72 21.52 4.42
C ALA A 95 -5.92 20.16 3.75
N SER A 96 -6.40 19.17 4.50
CA SER A 96 -6.69 17.83 3.99
C SER A 96 -7.83 17.85 2.97
N ASN A 97 -8.93 18.56 3.25
CA ASN A 97 -10.04 18.72 2.31
C ASN A 97 -9.63 19.49 1.05
N ALA A 98 -8.82 20.55 1.16
CA ALA A 98 -8.28 21.27 0.00
C ALA A 98 -7.39 20.38 -0.88
N LEU A 99 -6.61 19.50 -0.27
CA LEU A 99 -5.77 18.53 -0.97
C LEU A 99 -6.59 17.45 -1.69
N LEU A 100 -7.75 17.06 -1.13
CA LEU A 100 -8.70 16.18 -1.82
C LEU A 100 -9.29 16.83 -3.05
N ILE A 101 -9.77 18.08 -2.92
CA ILE A 101 -10.39 18.84 -4.02
C ILE A 101 -9.40 19.04 -5.17
N SER A 102 -8.14 19.37 -4.84
CA SER A 102 -7.09 19.53 -5.85
C SER A 102 -6.59 18.21 -6.46
N GLY A 103 -7.08 17.07 -5.99
CA GLY A 103 -6.66 15.74 -6.47
C GLY A 103 -5.22 15.36 -6.09
N LYS A 104 -4.51 16.22 -5.34
CA LYS A 104 -3.09 16.09 -5.00
C LYS A 104 -2.80 15.10 -3.87
N TYR A 105 -3.83 14.61 -3.18
CA TYR A 105 -3.68 13.71 -2.01
C TYR A 105 -2.95 12.39 -2.30
N LEU A 106 -2.83 11.97 -3.57
CA LEU A 106 -2.10 10.76 -3.94
C LEU A 106 -0.75 11.00 -4.61
N CYS A 107 -0.24 12.24 -4.64
CA CYS A 107 1.10 12.51 -5.19
C CYS A 107 2.03 13.02 -4.08
N GLY A 108 2.31 12.17 -3.09
CA GLY A 108 3.46 12.36 -2.21
C GLY A 108 4.74 11.97 -2.95
N ALA A 109 5.13 12.76 -3.96
CA ALA A 109 6.28 12.49 -4.83
C ALA A 109 7.56 13.24 -4.41
N GLU A 110 7.71 13.58 -3.13
CA GLU A 110 8.97 14.11 -2.61
C GLU A 110 9.44 13.28 -1.41
N TYR A 111 10.53 12.53 -1.65
CA TYR A 111 11.46 11.98 -0.65
C TYR A 111 10.97 10.84 0.27
N VAL A 112 10.75 9.63 -0.27
CA VAL A 112 10.89 8.39 0.54
C VAL A 112 11.63 7.32 -0.24
N SER A 113 12.95 7.48 -0.28
CA SER A 113 13.89 6.41 -0.59
C SER A 113 14.01 5.48 0.63
N VAL A 114 14.06 4.17 0.39
CA VAL A 114 14.45 3.05 1.29
C VAL A 114 13.37 2.25 2.04
N TYR A 115 12.11 2.69 2.20
CA TYR A 115 11.05 1.83 2.81
C TYR A 115 9.74 1.82 2.03
N MET A 116 9.75 1.28 0.82
CA MET A 116 8.54 1.05 0.00
C MET A 116 7.64 -0.11 0.48
N THR A 117 7.53 -0.29 1.79
CA THR A 117 6.67 -1.31 2.43
C THR A 117 5.41 -0.73 3.08
N ARG A 118 5.13 0.58 2.97
CA ARG A 118 4.10 1.23 3.81
C ARG A 118 2.92 1.90 3.12
N PHE A 119 2.67 1.65 1.83
CA PHE A 119 1.38 2.01 1.25
C PHE A 119 0.35 0.90 1.51
N SER A 120 -0.82 1.28 2.02
CA SER A 120 -1.97 0.38 2.17
C SER A 120 -2.37 -0.17 0.80
N ALA A 121 -2.89 -1.40 0.75
CA ALA A 121 -3.27 -2.03 -0.52
C ALA A 121 -4.26 -1.18 -1.33
N HIS A 122 -5.14 -0.44 -0.66
CA HIS A 122 -6.11 0.45 -1.28
C HIS A 122 -5.50 1.73 -1.82
N GLU A 123 -4.46 2.29 -1.18
CA GLU A 123 -3.70 3.42 -1.72
C GLU A 123 -2.97 3.01 -3.01
N LYS A 124 -2.37 1.82 -3.01
CA LYS A 124 -1.73 1.25 -4.21
C LYS A 124 -2.75 1.03 -5.33
N ALA A 125 -3.95 0.56 -5.00
CA ALA A 125 -5.03 0.39 -5.97
C ALA A 125 -5.51 1.74 -6.55
N ALA A 126 -5.71 2.75 -5.70
CA ALA A 126 -6.11 4.09 -6.13
C ALA A 126 -5.06 4.78 -7.02
N LEU A 127 -3.77 4.63 -6.69
CA LEU A 127 -2.67 5.08 -7.54
C LEU A 127 -2.69 4.38 -8.90
N LYS A 128 -2.87 3.06 -8.89
CA LYS A 128 -2.92 2.27 -10.11
C LYS A 128 -4.12 2.64 -10.98
N GLU A 129 -5.29 2.89 -10.38
CA GLU A 129 -6.47 3.35 -11.09
C GLU A 129 -6.20 4.67 -11.83
N ARG A 130 -5.60 5.65 -11.15
CA ARG A 130 -5.20 6.92 -11.78
C ARG A 130 -4.18 6.75 -12.91
N GLN A 131 -3.18 5.89 -12.70
CA GLN A 131 -2.20 5.56 -13.76
C GLN A 131 -2.85 4.89 -14.97
N MET A 132 -3.83 4.01 -14.73
CA MET A 132 -4.57 3.39 -15.82
C MET A 132 -5.48 4.40 -16.53
N GLU A 133 -6.08 5.36 -15.81
CA GLU A 133 -6.89 6.43 -16.39
C GLU A 133 -6.06 7.38 -17.28
N THR A 134 -4.85 7.78 -16.83
CA THR A 134 -3.93 8.58 -17.66
C THR A 134 -3.42 7.82 -18.87
N LEU A 135 -3.18 6.51 -18.74
CA LEU A 135 -2.78 5.65 -19.85
C LEU A 135 -3.94 5.47 -20.85
N LYS A 136 -5.16 5.22 -20.36
CA LYS A 136 -6.37 5.11 -21.18
C LYS A 136 -6.61 6.37 -22.01
N SER A 137 -6.51 7.55 -21.39
CA SER A 137 -6.67 8.82 -22.10
C SER A 137 -5.56 9.07 -23.12
N ALA A 138 -4.30 8.73 -22.79
CA ALA A 138 -3.18 8.84 -23.73
C ALA A 138 -3.32 7.89 -24.94
N LEU A 139 -3.88 6.69 -24.74
CA LEU A 139 -4.13 5.72 -25.82
C LEU A 139 -5.44 5.98 -26.58
N GLY A 140 -6.27 6.95 -26.15
CA GLY A 140 -7.56 7.23 -26.78
C GLY A 140 -8.54 6.05 -26.68
N ILE A 141 -8.42 5.22 -25.64
CA ILE A 141 -9.37 4.14 -25.38
C ILE A 141 -10.54 4.76 -24.64
N ASP A 142 -11.53 5.23 -25.38
CA ASP A 142 -12.80 5.66 -24.82
C ASP A 142 -13.52 4.44 -24.23
N GLU A 143 -14.10 4.58 -23.04
CA GLU A 143 -14.99 3.56 -22.49
C GLU A 143 -16.08 3.29 -23.54
N PRO A 144 -16.39 2.02 -23.88
CA PRO A 144 -17.44 1.75 -24.84
C PRO A 144 -18.72 2.37 -24.31
N SER A 145 -19.17 3.45 -24.95
CA SER A 145 -20.49 4.00 -24.67
C SER A 145 -21.47 2.87 -24.94
N ASP A 146 -22.17 2.43 -23.89
CA ASP A 146 -23.40 1.64 -24.02
C ASP A 146 -24.45 2.50 -24.75
N THR A 147 -24.24 2.70 -26.05
CA THR A 147 -25.12 3.34 -27.01
C THR A 147 -25.06 2.51 -28.29
N CYS A 148 -25.45 1.24 -28.18
CA CYS A 148 -26.08 0.54 -29.28
C CYS A 148 -27.56 0.40 -28.92
N LEU A 149 -28.40 1.03 -29.74
CA LEU A 149 -29.86 0.87 -29.80
C LEU A 149 -30.29 -0.59 -29.77
#